data_AF-A0A530BE39-F1
#
_entry.id   AF-A0A530BE39-F1
#
_cell.length_a   1.000
_cell.length_b   1.000
_cell.length_c   1.000
_cell.angle_alpha   90.00
_cell.angle_beta   90.00
_cell.angle_gamma   90.00
#
_symmetry.space_group_name_H-M   'P 1'
#
loop_
_entity.id
_entity.type
_entity.pdbx_description
1 polymer ?
#
loop_
_entity_poly.entity_id
_entity_poly.type
_entity_poly.pdbx_seq_one_letter_code
_entity_poly.pdbx_strand_id
1 'polypeptide(L)'
;MNIAAPDSSFEAPAYLARLNDEQRLAVVHGDGKVATPLLVIAGAGSGKTNTLAHRVAHLIVKGADPRRILLMTFSRRAASEMAKRVERIAGEVLGRDAAIIADALA
;
A
#
# COMPACT_ATOMS: atom_id res chain seq x y z
N MET A 1 -15.04 -13.07 -24.72
CA MET A 1 -15.17 -13.24 -23.26
C MET A 1 -14.80 -11.90 -22.63
N ASN A 2 -15.78 -11.00 -22.48
CA ASN A 2 -15.55 -9.66 -21.95
C ASN A 2 -15.54 -9.73 -20.42
N ILE A 3 -14.38 -9.51 -19.80
CA ILE A 3 -14.31 -9.16 -18.39
C ILE A 3 -14.86 -7.73 -18.32
N ALA A 4 -16.07 -7.58 -17.76
CA ALA A 4 -16.67 -6.29 -17.50
C ALA A 4 -15.67 -5.42 -16.72
N ALA A 5 -15.45 -4.19 -17.20
CA ALA A 5 -14.82 -3.15 -16.40
C ALA A 5 -15.58 -3.05 -15.05
N PRO A 6 -14.89 -2.99 -13.91
CA PRO A 6 -15.57 -2.84 -12.63
C PRO A 6 -16.43 -1.57 -12.64
N ASP A 7 -17.64 -1.72 -12.13
CA ASP A 7 -18.68 -0.70 -11.99
C ASP A 7 -18.10 0.62 -11.43
N SER A 8 -18.35 1.73 -12.11
CA SER A 8 -17.74 3.05 -11.89
C SER A 8 -18.29 3.79 -10.66
N SER A 9 -18.81 3.08 -9.66
CA SER A 9 -19.44 3.66 -8.47
C SER A 9 -18.64 3.52 -7.18
N PHE A 10 -17.43 2.94 -7.22
CA PHE A 10 -16.48 3.02 -6.10
C PHE A 10 -15.43 4.07 -6.41
N GLU A 11 -15.68 5.30 -5.93
CA GLU A 11 -14.62 6.31 -5.86
C GLU A 11 -13.52 5.73 -4.98
N ALA A 12 -12.35 5.49 -5.58
CA ALA A 12 -11.29 4.82 -4.87
C ALA A 12 -10.87 5.69 -3.67
N PRO A 13 -10.48 5.08 -2.53
CA PRO A 13 -10.12 5.83 -1.34
C PRO A 13 -9.13 6.96 -1.68
N ALA A 14 -9.31 8.15 -1.09
CA ALA A 14 -8.56 9.35 -1.45
C ALA A 14 -7.03 9.13 -1.46
N TYR A 15 -6.51 8.34 -0.52
CA TYR A 15 -5.09 8.01 -0.45
C TYR A 15 -4.59 7.15 -1.63
N LEU A 16 -5.46 6.49 -2.39
CA LEU A 16 -5.13 5.78 -3.64
C LEU A 16 -5.35 6.63 -4.89
N ALA A 17 -5.98 7.80 -4.80
CA ALA A 17 -6.33 8.63 -5.97
C ALA A 17 -5.12 9.00 -6.83
N ARG A 18 -3.93 9.14 -6.23
CA ARG A 18 -2.68 9.48 -6.90
C ARG A 18 -1.97 8.33 -7.63
N LEU A 19 -2.53 7.12 -7.61
CA LEU A 19 -1.98 5.95 -8.29
C LEU A 19 -2.64 5.78 -9.66
N ASN A 20 -1.86 5.35 -10.64
CA ASN A 20 -2.42 4.84 -11.89
C ASN A 20 -3.10 3.46 -11.66
N ASP A 21 -3.75 2.94 -12.69
CA ASP A 21 -4.54 1.72 -12.56
C ASP A 21 -3.69 0.49 -12.24
N GLU A 22 -2.52 0.32 -12.86
CA GLU A 22 -1.65 -0.83 -12.58
C GLU A 22 -1.08 -0.80 -11.15
N GLN A 23 -0.70 0.38 -10.67
CA GLN A 23 -0.24 0.57 -9.29
C GLN A 23 -1.38 0.30 -8.31
N ARG A 24 -2.60 0.76 -8.61
CA ARG A 24 -3.78 0.52 -7.78
C ARG A 24 -4.12 -0.96 -7.69
N LEU A 25 -4.09 -1.67 -8.82
CA LEU A 25 -4.27 -3.13 -8.87
C LEU A 25 -3.23 -3.85 -8.00
N ALA A 26 -1.96 -3.44 -8.09
CA ALA A 26 -0.91 -4.00 -7.24
C ALA A 26 -1.14 -3.72 -5.74
N VAL A 27 -1.71 -2.57 -5.39
CA VAL A 27 -2.03 -2.21 -3.99
C VAL A 27 -3.18 -3.05 -3.43
N VAL A 28 -4.26 -3.23 -4.20
CA VAL A 28 -5.48 -3.93 -3.72
C VAL A 28 -5.47 -5.44 -3.98
N HIS A 29 -4.42 -5.98 -4.60
CA HIS A 29 -4.37 -7.43 -4.89
C HIS A 29 -4.54 -8.29 -3.64
N GLY A 30 -5.50 -9.21 -3.65
CA GLY A 30 -5.83 -10.05 -2.49
C GLY A 30 -6.91 -9.49 -1.58
N ASP A 31 -7.44 -8.29 -1.84
CA ASP A 31 -8.58 -7.76 -1.08
C ASP A 31 -9.80 -8.70 -1.14
N GLY A 32 -10.39 -8.98 0.02
CA GLY A 32 -11.58 -9.82 0.16
C GLY A 32 -11.38 -11.30 -0.13
N LYS A 33 -10.13 -11.77 -0.34
CA LYS A 33 -9.79 -13.16 -0.70
C LYS A 33 -8.50 -13.61 -0.02
N VAL A 34 -8.19 -14.90 -0.05
CA VAL A 34 -6.84 -15.39 0.29
C VAL A 34 -5.87 -14.90 -0.79
N ALA A 35 -4.91 -14.07 -0.40
CA ALA A 35 -3.94 -13.50 -1.33
C ALA A 35 -3.00 -14.59 -1.88
N THR A 36 -2.81 -14.59 -3.20
CA THR A 36 -1.76 -15.38 -3.86
C THR A 36 -0.48 -14.55 -4.00
N PRO A 37 0.69 -15.17 -4.22
CA PRO A 37 1.92 -14.43 -4.49
C PRO A 37 1.77 -13.46 -5.68
N LEU A 38 2.32 -12.25 -5.56
CA LEU A 38 2.30 -11.22 -6.59
C LEU A 38 3.71 -10.82 -6.97
N LEU A 39 4.03 -10.84 -8.27
CA LEU A 39 5.24 -10.27 -8.84
C LEU A 39 4.89 -9.00 -9.62
N VAL A 40 5.53 -7.88 -9.26
CA VAL A 40 5.38 -6.61 -9.98
C VAL A 40 6.67 -6.34 -10.76
N ILE A 41 6.58 -6.32 -12.08
CA ILE A 41 7.68 -5.97 -12.97
C ILE A 41 7.51 -4.51 -13.41
N ALA A 42 8.51 -3.67 -13.17
CA ALA A 42 8.39 -2.26 -13.55
C ALA A 42 9.75 -1.60 -13.83
N GLY A 43 9.80 -0.73 -14.85
CA GLY A 43 11.00 0.02 -15.26
C GLY A 43 11.44 1.09 -14.26
N ALA A 44 12.57 1.75 -14.52
CA ALA A 44 13.00 2.91 -13.72
C ALA A 44 11.90 4.01 -13.75
N GLY A 45 11.74 4.76 -12.65
CA GLY A 45 10.76 5.86 -12.56
C GLY A 45 9.28 5.46 -12.49
N SER A 46 8.92 4.19 -12.67
CA SER A 46 7.53 3.69 -12.68
C SER A 46 6.77 3.73 -11.34
N GLY A 47 7.38 4.26 -10.28
CA GLY A 47 6.72 4.39 -8.97
C GLY A 47 6.74 3.13 -8.08
N LYS A 48 7.55 2.10 -8.38
CA LYS A 48 7.69 0.86 -7.56
C LYS A 48 7.66 1.08 -6.05
N THR A 49 8.53 1.96 -5.56
CA THR A 49 8.66 2.30 -4.14
C THR A 49 7.37 2.93 -3.60
N ASN A 50 6.72 3.79 -4.39
CA ASN A 50 5.46 4.41 -4.00
C ASN A 50 4.33 3.37 -3.94
N THR A 51 4.25 2.47 -4.92
CA THR A 51 3.28 1.37 -4.94
C THR A 51 3.44 0.47 -3.72
N LEU A 52 4.66 0.08 -3.35
CA LEU A 52 4.92 -0.73 -2.15
C LEU A 52 4.51 0.00 -0.86
N ALA A 53 4.79 1.31 -0.74
CA ALA A 53 4.37 2.08 0.42
C ALA A 53 2.83 2.14 0.54
N HIS A 54 2.14 2.36 -0.59
CA HIS A 54 0.67 2.32 -0.61
C HIS A 54 0.13 0.94 -0.29
N ARG A 55 0.76 -0.13 -0.76
CA ARG A 55 0.37 -1.52 -0.47
C ARG A 55 0.39 -1.77 1.03
N VAL A 56 1.48 -1.42 1.70
CA VAL A 56 1.60 -1.62 3.15
C VAL A 56 0.60 -0.74 3.90
N ALA A 57 0.51 0.55 3.55
CA ALA A 57 -0.46 1.44 4.18
C ALA A 57 -1.91 0.97 3.98
N HIS A 58 -2.23 0.45 2.79
CA HIS A 58 -3.54 -0.11 2.48
C HIS A 58 -3.87 -1.31 3.36
N LEU A 59 -2.93 -2.25 3.54
CA LEU A 59 -3.12 -3.39 4.44
C LEU A 59 -3.40 -2.92 5.88
N ILE A 60 -2.65 -1.93 6.37
CA ILE A 60 -2.83 -1.37 7.72
C ILE A 60 -4.20 -0.69 7.85
N VAL A 61 -4.58 0.14 6.88
CA VAL A 61 -5.90 0.80 6.83
C VAL A 61 -7.04 -0.21 6.80
N LYS A 62 -6.81 -1.39 6.20
CA LYS A 62 -7.77 -2.51 6.17
C LYS A 62 -7.76 -3.35 7.46
N GLY A 63 -6.99 -2.96 8.47
CA GLY A 63 -6.96 -3.57 9.80
C GLY A 63 -5.87 -4.61 10.00
N ALA A 64 -4.90 -4.73 9.08
CA ALA A 64 -3.74 -5.59 9.32
C ALA A 64 -2.87 -5.00 10.45
N ASP A 65 -2.50 -5.84 11.42
CA ASP A 65 -1.51 -5.47 12.43
C ASP A 65 -0.16 -5.20 11.75
N PRO A 66 0.40 -3.97 11.85
CA PRO A 66 1.68 -3.63 11.22
C PRO A 66 2.82 -4.56 11.66
N ARG A 67 2.77 -5.11 12.89
CA ARG A 67 3.77 -6.05 13.41
C ARG A 67 3.81 -7.39 12.67
N ARG A 68 2.81 -7.68 11.85
CA ARG A 68 2.72 -8.89 11.01
C ARG A 68 3.15 -8.64 9.56
N ILE A 69 3.63 -7.43 9.24
CA ILE A 69 4.07 -7.04 7.90
C ILE A 69 5.59 -6.86 7.90
N LEU A 70 6.29 -7.62 7.04
CA LEU A 70 7.70 -7.44 6.79
C LEU A 70 7.92 -6.71 5.46
N LEU A 71 8.64 -5.59 5.51
CA LEU A 71 9.08 -4.83 4.34
C LEU A 71 10.59 -4.74 4.32
N MET A 72 11.22 -5.20 3.25
CA MET A 72 12.68 -5.25 3.11
C MET A 72 13.16 -4.35 1.98
N THR A 73 14.31 -3.72 2.19
CA THR A 73 14.99 -2.89 1.19
C THR A 73 16.50 -3.13 1.26
N PHE A 74 17.24 -2.68 0.25
CA PHE A 74 18.69 -2.89 0.17
C PHE A 74 19.50 -2.08 1.19
N SER A 75 18.94 -1.04 1.81
CA SER A 75 19.67 -0.20 2.75
C SER A 75 18.81 0.26 3.92
N ARG A 76 19.44 0.48 5.08
CA ARG A 76 18.76 1.03 6.28
C ARG A 76 18.10 2.38 6.01
N ARG A 77 18.73 3.23 5.19
CA ARG A 77 18.17 4.53 4.80
C ARG A 77 16.88 4.35 4.01
N ALA A 78 16.88 3.48 3.00
CA ALA A 78 15.68 3.19 2.22
C ALA A 78 14.56 2.59 3.08
N ALA A 79 14.89 1.74 4.04
CA ALA A 79 13.94 1.20 5.00
C ALA A 79 13.29 2.32 5.84
N SER A 80 14.09 3.23 6.42
CA SER A 80 13.57 4.36 7.22
C SER A 80 12.72 5.32 6.39
N GLU A 81 13.15 5.65 5.16
CA GLU A 81 12.36 6.49 4.24
C GLU A 81 11.03 5.82 3.86
N MET A 82 11.03 4.50 3.70
CA MET A 82 9.83 3.73 3.41
C MET A 82 8.86 3.69 4.59
N ALA A 83 9.35 3.46 5.82
CA ALA A 83 8.53 3.48 7.03
C ALA A 83 7.81 4.83 7.20
N LYS A 84 8.54 5.94 7.12
CA LYS A 84 7.97 7.30 7.16
C LYS A 84 6.91 7.54 6.07
N ARG A 85 7.12 6.97 4.89
CA ARG A 85 6.15 7.09 3.79
C ARG A 85 4.87 6.31 4.09
N VAL A 86 4.98 5.10 4.64
CA VAL A 86 3.84 4.29 5.07
C VAL A 86 3.06 5.00 6.16
N GLU A 87 3.74 5.50 7.21
CA GLU A 87 3.13 6.27 8.31
C GLU A 87 2.33 7.45 7.78
N ARG A 88 2.92 8.23 6.88
CA ARG A 88 2.26 9.39 6.27
C ARG A 88 0.99 8.98 5.51
N ILE A 89 1.05 7.94 4.68
CA ILE A 89 -0.10 7.49 3.87
C ILE A 89 -1.20 6.92 4.77
N ALA A 90 -0.84 6.09 5.75
CA ALA A 90 -1.82 5.50 6.66
C ALA A 90 -2.44 6.56 7.59
N GLY A 91 -1.65 7.54 8.03
CA GLY A 91 -2.08 8.67 8.84
C GLY A 91 -3.09 9.60 8.15
N GLU A 92 -3.04 9.71 6.81
CA GLU A 92 -4.06 10.43 6.01
C GLU A 92 -5.47 9.84 6.23
N VAL A 93 -5.58 8.57 6.62
CA VAL A 93 -6.86 7.88 6.82
C VAL A 93 -7.19 7.67 8.29
N LEU A 94 -6.20 7.25 9.10
CA LEU A 94 -6.41 6.80 10.48
C LEU A 94 -6.31 7.90 11.54
N GLY A 95 -5.84 9.11 11.18
CA GLY A 95 -5.79 10.24 12.10
C GLY A 95 -4.97 9.98 13.37
N ARG A 96 -5.59 10.14 14.56
CA ARG A 96 -4.92 10.04 15.88
C ARG A 96 -4.39 8.64 16.21
N ASP A 97 -4.87 7.59 15.54
CA ASP A 97 -4.39 6.22 15.73
C ASP A 97 -3.04 5.95 15.05
N ALA A 98 -2.49 6.94 14.33
CA ALA A 98 -1.15 6.88 13.74
C ALA A 98 -0.03 6.60 14.76
N ALA A 99 -0.23 6.93 16.04
CA ALA A 99 0.74 6.63 17.10
C ALA A 99 1.01 5.12 17.25
N ILE A 100 -0.01 4.28 17.01
CA ILE A 100 0.12 2.81 17.04
C ILE A 100 0.98 2.32 15.87
N ILE A 101 0.90 3.00 14.72
CA ILE A 101 1.68 2.69 13.53
C ILE A 101 3.15 3.07 13.74
N ALA A 102 3.41 4.23 14.34
CA ALA A 102 4.76 4.70 14.63
C ALA A 102 5.50 3.76 15.60
N ASP A 103 4.84 3.27 16.66
CA ASP A 103 5.43 2.28 17.58
C ASP A 103 5.75 0.95 16.88
N ALA A 104 4.86 0.49 16.00
CA ALA A 104 5.05 -0.78 15.31
C ALA A 104 6.09 -0.73 14.18
N LEU A 105 6.50 0.47 13.74
CA LEU A 105 7.48 0.68 12.66
C LEU A 105 8.83 1.20 13.16
N ALA A 106 8.97 1.51 14.45
CA ALA A 106 10.22 1.90 15.10
C ALA A 106 11.17 0.70 15.32
#